data_AF-A0A2P2K8A0-F1
#
_entry.id   AF-A0A2P2K8A0-F1
#
_cell.length_a   1.000
_cell.length_b   1.000
_cell.length_c   1.000
_cell.angle_alpha   90.00
_cell.angle_beta   90.00
_cell.angle_gamma   90.00
#
_symmetry.space_group_name_H-M   'P 1'
#
loop_
_entity.id
_entity.type
_entity.pdbx_description
1 polymer ?
#
loop_
_entity_poly.entity_id
_entity_poly.type
_entity_poly.pdbx_seq_one_letter_code
_entity_poly.pdbx_strand_id
1 'polypeptide(L)' 'MKKTGPFINGEKVSAVDLSLGPKLYHLEISLGHYKNWSIPDSLPHVKSYMKAIYSLDSFIKTRALHEDVIAGWALKVMA' A
#
# COMPACT_ATOMS: atom_id res chain seq x y z
N MET A 1 9.31 -3.24 22.41
CA MET A 1 10.13 -2.49 21.43
C MET A 1 9.52 -1.12 21.22
N LYS A 2 10.18 -0.02 21.61
CA LYS A 2 9.73 1.32 21.22
C LYS A 2 10.21 1.56 19.78
N LYS A 3 9.32 1.41 18.80
CA LYS A 3 9.61 1.79 17.41
C LYS A 3 9.17 3.24 17.23
N THR A 4 10.15 4.12 17.13
CA THR A 4 10.04 5.58 17.07
C THR A 4 9.89 6.02 15.62
N GLY A 5 8.66 6.03 15.12
CA GLY A 5 8.31 6.68 13.86
C GLY A 5 7.36 5.87 12.97
N PRO A 6 6.70 6.53 12.00
CA PRO A 6 5.61 5.94 11.23
C PRO A 6 6.07 4.93 10.17
N PHE A 7 7.38 4.79 9.91
CA PHE A 7 7.95 3.93 8.86
C PHE A 7 8.65 2.70 9.45
N ILE A 8 9.01 1.74 8.59
CA ILE A 8 9.51 0.43 9.02
C ILE A 8 10.80 0.54 9.84
N ASN A 9 11.69 1.47 9.47
CA ASN A 9 12.94 1.74 10.18
C ASN A 9 12.86 2.98 11.10
N GLY A 10 11.66 3.37 11.53
CA GLY A 10 11.44 4.50 12.44
C GLY A 10 10.95 5.75 11.73
N GLU A 11 11.61 6.89 11.95
CA GLU A 11 11.10 8.21 11.56
C GLU A 11 11.24 8.54 10.08
N LYS A 12 12.19 7.90 9.40
CA LYS A 12 12.54 8.19 8.00
C LYS A 12 12.20 7.02 7.09
N VAL A 13 11.80 7.35 5.87
CA VAL A 13 11.60 6.39 4.78
C VAL A 13 12.92 5.67 4.50
N SER A 14 12.84 4.36 4.34
CA SER A 14 13.94 3.46 4.03
C SER A 14 13.65 2.65 2.76
N ALA A 15 14.64 1.90 2.27
CA ALA A 15 14.47 1.03 1.12
C ALA A 15 13.34 -0.01 1.30
N VAL A 16 13.08 -0.44 2.54
CA VAL A 16 11.99 -1.39 2.81
C VAL A 16 10.63 -0.74 2.54
N ASP A 17 10.48 0.53 2.90
CA ASP A 17 9.24 1.27 2.69
C ASP A 17 8.96 1.49 1.19
N LEU A 18 10.01 1.82 0.43
CA LEU A 18 9.95 1.98 -1.03
C LEU A 18 9.62 0.67 -1.76
N SER A 19 10.05 -0.49 -1.21
CA SER A 19 9.70 -1.80 -1.76
C SER A 19 8.28 -2.24 -1.40
N LEU A 20 7.83 -1.92 -0.19
CA LEU A 20 6.55 -2.41 0.35
C LEU A 20 5.36 -1.52 -0.03
N GLY A 21 5.53 -0.20 -0.01
CA GLY A 21 4.46 0.77 -0.27
C GLY A 21 3.67 0.50 -1.55
N PRO A 22 4.34 0.36 -2.72
CA PRO A 22 3.65 0.07 -3.98
C PRO A 22 2.90 -1.28 -3.96
N LYS A 23 3.46 -2.30 -3.29
CA LYS A 23 2.81 -3.62 -3.17
C LYS A 23 1.52 -3.54 -2.36
N LEU A 24 1.53 -2.81 -1.24
CA LEU A 24 0.32 -2.60 -0.43
C LEU A 24 -0.75 -1.81 -1.21
N TYR A 25 -0.33 -0.86 -2.04
CA TYR A 25 -1.27 -0.06 -2.86
C TYR A 25 -1.96 -0.93 -3.92
N HIS A 26 -1.19 -1.77 -4.61
CA HIS A 26 -1.77 -2.76 -5.51
C HIS A 26 -2.67 -3.75 -4.77
N LEU A 27 -2.29 -4.19 -3.57
CA LEU A 27 -3.07 -5.11 -2.75
C LEU A 27 -4.43 -4.52 -2.35
N GLU A 28 -4.45 -3.28 -1.84
CA GLU A 28 -5.69 -2.59 -1.43
C GLU A 28 -6.68 -2.48 -2.61
N ILE A 29 -6.19 -2.05 -3.78
CA ILE A 29 -7.03 -1.86 -4.97
C ILE A 29 -7.51 -3.20 -5.53
N SER A 30 -6.58 -4.13 -5.78
CA SER A 30 -6.90 -5.37 -6.48
C SER A 30 -7.76 -6.30 -5.63
N LEU A 31 -7.46 -6.47 -4.34
CA LEU A 31 -8.27 -7.33 -3.46
C LEU A 31 -9.62 -6.68 -3.13
N GLY A 32 -9.68 -5.36 -3.01
CA GLY A 32 -10.95 -4.64 -2.88
C GLY A 32 -11.85 -4.87 -4.09
N HIS A 33 -11.30 -4.74 -5.30
CA HIS A 33 -12.06 -4.91 -6.53
C HIS A 33 -12.46 -6.37 -6.81
N TYR A 34 -11.49 -7.31 -6.79
CA TYR A 34 -11.73 -8.68 -7.26
C TYR A 34 -12.25 -9.64 -6.19
N LYS A 35 -12.07 -9.31 -4.90
CA LYS A 35 -12.38 -10.22 -3.78
C LYS A 35 -13.24 -9.57 -2.69
N ASN A 36 -13.65 -8.31 -2.87
CA ASN A 36 -14.37 -7.53 -1.85
C ASN A 36 -13.68 -7.59 -0.48
N TRP A 37 -12.34 -7.55 -0.48
CA TRP A 37 -11.53 -7.67 0.72
C TRP A 37 -10.84 -6.34 1.04
N SER A 38 -10.72 -6.02 2.31
CA SER A 38 -10.02 -4.83 2.80
C SER A 38 -9.15 -5.15 4.00
N ILE A 39 -8.18 -4.26 4.30
CA ILE A 39 -7.32 -4.39 5.47
C ILE A 39 -8.20 -4.39 6.73
N PRO A 40 -8.13 -5.42 7.59
CA PRO A 40 -8.93 -5.49 8.82
C PRO A 40 -8.65 -4.32 9.78
N ASP A 41 -9.68 -3.85 10.48
CA ASP A 41 -9.55 -2.80 11.51
C ASP A 41 -8.67 -3.22 12.69
N SER A 42 -8.52 -4.53 12.92
CA SER A 42 -7.61 -5.09 13.93
C SER A 42 -6.12 -4.85 13.62
N LEU A 43 -5.78 -4.30 12.44
CA LEU A 43 -4.41 -3.94 12.03
C LEU A 43 -4.22 -2.41 11.94
N PRO A 44 -4.39 -1.64 13.03
CA PRO A 44 -4.37 -0.17 12.99
C PRO A 44 -3.02 0.39 12.54
N HIS A 45 -1.91 -0.24 12.94
CA HIS A 45 -0.56 0.20 12.55
C HIS A 45 -0.31 0.05 11.05
N VAL A 46 -0.89 -0.97 10.40
CA VAL A 46 -0.79 -1.14 8.95
C VAL A 46 -1.55 -0.02 8.24
N LYS A 47 -2.77 0.30 8.69
CA LYS A 47 -3.56 1.40 8.12
C LYS A 47 -2.87 2.76 8.29
N SER A 48 -2.30 3.02 9.48
CA SER A 48 -1.53 4.24 9.72
C SER A 48 -0.28 4.32 8.84
N TYR A 49 0.45 3.21 8.68
CA TYR A 49 1.61 3.12 7.79
C TYR A 49 1.24 3.38 6.33
N MET A 50 0.20 2.73 5.81
CA MET A 50 -0.31 2.93 4.45
C MET A 50 -0.68 4.40 4.22
N LYS A 51 -1.42 5.01 5.16
CA LYS A 51 -1.77 6.43 5.09
C LYS A 51 -0.53 7.32 5.04
N ALA A 52 0.49 7.04 5.86
CA ALA A 52 1.73 7.81 5.87
C ALA A 52 2.46 7.70 4.51
N ILE A 53 2.65 6.48 3.99
CA ILE A 53 3.31 6.24 2.70
C ILE A 53 2.55 6.87 1.53
N TYR A 54 1.23 6.71 1.47
CA TYR A 54 0.41 7.23 0.36
C TYR A 54 0.31 8.75 0.35
N SER A 55 0.60 9.40 1.49
CA SER A 55 0.65 10.86 1.60
C SER A 55 1.97 11.48 1.15
N LEU A 56 3.01 10.66 0.89
CA LEU A 56 4.29 11.17 0.39
C LEU A 56 4.12 11.75 -1.02
N ASP A 57 4.65 12.95 -1.25
CA ASP A 57 4.64 13.61 -2.56
C ASP A 57 5.23 12.73 -3.67
N SER A 58 6.32 12.01 -3.37
CA SER A 58 6.92 11.04 -4.28
C SER A 58 5.94 9.93 -4.65
N PHE A 59 5.22 9.38 -3.67
CA PHE A 59 4.24 8.32 -3.91
C PHE A 59 3.06 8.82 -4.75
N ILE A 60 2.54 10.02 -4.45
CA ILE A 60 1.46 10.64 -5.22
C ILE A 60 1.86 10.84 -6.68
N LYS A 61 3.12 11.27 -6.93
CA LYS A 61 3.64 11.51 -8.28
C LYS A 61 3.93 10.24 -9.08
N THR A 62 4.11 9.09 -8.43
CA THR A 62 4.53 7.85 -9.10
C THR A 62 3.53 6.71 -9.01
N ARG A 63 2.49 6.79 -8.16
CA ARG A 63 1.48 5.74 -8.05
C ARG A 63 0.67 5.65 -9.35
N ALA A 64 0.33 4.43 -9.74
CA ALA A 64 -0.59 4.17 -10.85
C ALA A 64 -2.01 4.64 -10.50
N LEU A 65 -2.79 4.96 -11.53
CA LEU A 65 -4.22 5.19 -11.40
C LEU A 65 -4.91 3.89 -10.94
N HIS A 66 -6.06 4.00 -10.26
CA HIS A 66 -6.76 2.83 -9.73
C HIS A 66 -7.21 1.88 -10.84
N GLU A 67 -7.73 2.45 -11.93
CA GLU A 67 -8.18 1.75 -13.12
C GLU A 67 -7.05 0.98 -13.81
N ASP A 68 -5.84 1.56 -13.86
CA ASP A 68 -4.66 0.91 -14.46
C ASP A 68 -4.21 -0.30 -13.62
N VAL A 69 -4.28 -0.17 -12.29
CA VAL A 69 -3.99 -1.30 -11.37
C VAL A 69 -4.99 -2.42 -11.60
N ILE A 70 -6.29 -2.12 -11.66
CA ILE A 70 -7.34 -3.11 -11.92
C ILE A 70 -7.10 -3.78 -13.28
N ALA A 71 -6.97 -3.01 -14.36
CA ALA A 71 -6.75 -3.54 -15.71
C ALA A 71 -5.50 -4.43 -15.77
N GLY A 72 -4.40 -4.02 -15.12
CA GLY A 72 -3.15 -4.79 -15.09
C GLY A 72 -3.25 -6.11 -14.32
N TRP A 73 -4.17 -6.24 -13.36
CA TRP A 73 -4.43 -7.46 -12.60
C TRP A 73 -5.49 -8.37 -13.22
N ALA A 74 -6.38 -7.85 -14.08
CA ALA A 74 -7.50 -8.59 -14.67
C ALA A 74 -7.09 -9.96 -15.24
N LEU A 75 -6.05 -9.99 -16.07
CA LEU A 75 -5.56 -11.24 -16.70
C LEU A 75 -4.86 -12.19 -15.73
N LYS A 76 -4.39 -11.70 -14.57
CA LYS A 76 -3.65 -12.51 -13.58
C LYS A 76 -4.57 -13.15 -12.55
N VAL A 77 -5.78 -12.62 -12.39
CA VAL A 77 -6.78 -13.12 -11.43
C VAL A 77 -7.74 -14.10 -12.08
N MET A 78 -8.02 -13.93 -13.38
CA MET A 78 -8.97 -14.76 -14.13
C MET A 78 -8.30 -15.94 -14.86
N ALA A 79 -6.98 -16.06 -14.78
CA ALA A 79 -6.22 -17.17 -15.35
C ALA A 79 -6.25 -18.41 -14.45
#